data_AF-A0A1A8QXL4-F1
#
_entry.id   AF-A0A1A8QXL4-F1
#
_cell.length_a   1.000
_cell.length_b   1.000
_cell.length_c   1.000
_cell.angle_alpha   90.00
_cell.angle_beta   90.00
_cell.angle_gamma   90.00
#
_symmetry.space_group_name_H-M   'P 1'
#
loop_
_entity.id
_entity.type
_entity.pdbx_description
1 polymer ?
#
loop_
_entity_poly.entity_id
_entity_poly.type
_entity_poly.pdbx_seq_one_letter_code
_entity_poly.pdbx_strand_id
1 'polypeptide(L)' 'HCEQDYNDCLENKCQHGAECVDAVNGYTCVCKEGFSGLFCENPPPMILLQTSPCDQSDCQNSAQCLVVAGE' A
#
# COMPACT_ATOMS: atom_id res chain seq x y z
N HIS A 1 1.23 -23.45 -32.58
CA HIS A 1 1.93 -22.77 -31.48
C HIS A 1 1.12 -23.08 -30.26
N CYS A 2 1.54 -24.05 -29.43
CA CYS A 2 0.90 -24.21 -28.13
C CYS A 2 1.68 -23.30 -27.20
N GLU A 3 1.11 -22.13 -26.92
CA GLU A 3 1.44 -21.38 -25.71
C GLU A 3 1.23 -22.34 -24.55
N GLN A 4 2.34 -22.79 -23.99
CA GLN A 4 2.35 -23.54 -22.76
C GLN A 4 2.03 -22.47 -21.72
N ASP A 5 0.81 -22.47 -21.16
CA ASP A 5 0.45 -21.65 -19.99
C ASP A 5 1.39 -22.06 -18.85
N TYR A 6 2.59 -21.51 -18.87
CA TYR A 6 3.56 -21.63 -17.80
C TYR A 6 3.01 -20.75 -16.69
N ASN A 7 2.58 -21.36 -15.60
CA ASN A 7 2.10 -20.60 -14.46
C ASN A 7 3.27 -19.78 -13.90
N ASP A 8 3.35 -18.52 -14.31
CA ASP A 8 4.44 -17.62 -13.96
C ASP A 8 4.44 -17.29 -12.46
N CYS A 9 3.36 -17.62 -11.74
CA CYS A 9 3.31 -17.55 -10.28
C CYS A 9 4.12 -18.66 -9.57
N LEU A 10 4.65 -19.66 -10.27
CA LEU A 10 5.59 -20.62 -9.67
C LEU A 10 6.91 -19.94 -9.25
N GLU A 11 7.32 -18.89 -9.97
CA GLU A 11 8.45 -18.02 -9.61
C GLU A 11 7.98 -16.71 -8.97
N ASN A 12 6.93 -16.78 -8.14
CA ASN A 12 6.32 -15.62 -7.50
C ASN A 12 7.35 -14.79 -6.70
N LYS A 13 7.50 -13.52 -7.08
CA LYS A 13 8.28 -12.53 -6.31
C LYS A 13 7.40 -11.61 -5.49
N CYS A 14 6.07 -11.77 -5.56
CA CYS A 14 5.11 -11.00 -4.79
C CYS A 14 5.41 -11.08 -3.28
N GLN A 15 5.54 -9.93 -2.63
CA GLN A 15 5.90 -9.82 -1.22
C GLN A 15 4.68 -9.51 -0.35
N HIS A 16 4.88 -9.53 0.97
CA HIS A 16 3.88 -9.11 1.97
C HIS A 16 2.53 -9.85 1.91
N GLY A 17 2.54 -11.06 1.34
CA GLY A 17 1.36 -11.89 1.15
C GLY A 17 0.37 -11.33 0.11
N ALA A 18 0.89 -10.61 -0.89
CA ALA A 18 0.16 -10.26 -2.10
C ALA A 18 -0.24 -11.51 -2.90
N GLU A 19 -1.36 -11.43 -3.60
CA GLU A 19 -1.84 -12.52 -4.46
C GLU A 19 -1.18 -12.44 -5.83
N CYS A 20 -0.68 -13.56 -6.34
CA CYS A 20 -0.12 -13.63 -7.68
C CYS A 20 -1.21 -14.02 -8.68
N VAL A 21 -1.33 -13.25 -9.75
CA VAL A 21 -2.29 -13.47 -10.84
C VAL A 21 -1.52 -13.69 -12.13
N ASP A 22 -1.68 -14.88 -12.69
CA ASP A 22 -1.12 -15.28 -13.98
C ASP A 22 -1.69 -14.43 -15.13
N ALA A 23 -0.86 -14.09 -16.12
CA ALA A 23 -1.20 -13.23 -17.23
C ALA A 23 -0.45 -13.64 -18.52
N VAL A 24 -0.96 -13.22 -19.68
CA VAL A 24 -0.47 -13.62 -21.02
C VAL A 24 1.02 -13.27 -21.29
N ASN A 25 1.65 -12.42 -20.48
CA ASN A 25 3.07 -12.06 -20.59
C ASN A 25 3.79 -12.08 -19.23
N GLY A 26 3.45 -13.01 -18.34
CA GLY A 26 4.04 -13.13 -17.02
C GLY A 26 2.99 -13.18 -15.92
N TYR A 27 3.23 -12.48 -14.80
CA TYR A 27 2.26 -12.37 -13.71
C TYR A 27 2.19 -10.96 -13.18
N THR A 28 1.08 -10.65 -12.50
CA THR A 28 0.87 -9.41 -11.76
C THR A 28 0.60 -9.73 -10.30
N CYS A 29 1.12 -8.91 -9.39
CA CYS A 29 0.82 -9.02 -7.97
C CYS A 29 -0.34 -8.09 -7.59
N VAL A 30 -1.35 -8.64 -6.93
CA VAL A 30 -2.42 -7.87 -6.29
C VAL A 30 -1.96 -7.53 -4.87
N CYS A 31 -1.52 -6.28 -4.70
CA CYS A 31 -1.02 -5.80 -3.42
C CYS A 31 -2.13 -5.63 -2.39
N LYS A 32 -1.80 -5.92 -1.13
CA LYS A 32 -2.66 -5.58 0.01
C LYS A 32 -2.71 -4.06 0.21
N GLU A 33 -3.72 -3.61 0.95
CA GLU A 33 -3.95 -2.20 1.21
C GLU A 33 -2.67 -1.48 1.65
N GLY A 34 -2.34 -0.40 0.94
CA GLY A 34 -1.18 0.44 1.19
C GLY A 34 0.13 -0.05 0.58
N PHE A 35 0.33 -1.36 0.36
CA PHE A 35 1.53 -1.83 -0.33
C PHE A 35 1.53 -1.44 -1.80
N SER A 36 2.71 -1.19 -2.36
CA SER A 36 2.87 -0.79 -3.76
C SER A 36 4.17 -1.34 -4.37
N GLY A 37 4.38 -1.11 -5.67
CA GLY A 37 5.48 -1.70 -6.43
C GLY A 37 5.04 -2.89 -7.28
N LEU A 38 5.88 -3.31 -8.22
CA LEU A 38 5.57 -4.40 -9.16
C LEU A 38 5.36 -5.72 -8.43
N PHE A 39 6.11 -5.93 -7.36
CA PHE A 39 6.07 -7.12 -6.52
C PHE A 39 5.54 -6.82 -5.12
N CYS A 40 4.84 -5.69 -4.95
CA CYS A 40 4.34 -5.21 -3.66
C CYS A 40 5.46 -5.06 -2.60
N GLU A 41 6.68 -4.76 -3.04
CA GLU A 41 7.87 -4.64 -2.20
C GLU A 41 7.90 -3.34 -1.39
N ASN A 42 7.16 -2.31 -1.84
CA ASN A 42 7.09 -1.05 -1.12
C ASN A 42 6.02 -1.17 -0.04
N PRO A 43 6.40 -0.99 1.24
CA PRO A 43 5.41 -0.93 2.30
C PRO A 43 4.47 0.24 2.07
N PRO A 44 3.28 0.23 2.69
CA PRO A 44 2.48 1.42 2.83
C PRO A 44 3.35 2.60 3.23
N PRO A 45 3.08 3.82 2.70
CA PRO A 45 3.42 4.97 3.49
C PRO A 45 2.78 4.67 4.83
N MET A 46 3.60 4.54 5.87
CA MET A 46 3.10 4.73 7.20
C MET A 46 2.61 6.16 7.17
N ILE A 47 1.37 6.36 6.70
CA ILE A 47 0.51 7.39 7.20
C ILE A 47 0.57 7.09 8.67
N LEU A 48 1.44 7.88 9.27
CA LEU A 48 1.68 7.93 10.68
C LEU A 48 0.29 7.83 11.27
N LEU A 49 0.15 7.01 12.30
CA LEU A 49 -0.91 7.21 13.27
C LEU A 49 -0.80 8.61 13.95
N GLN A 50 -0.31 9.65 13.26
CA GLN A 50 -0.69 11.05 13.43
C GLN A 50 -2.14 11.22 13.02
N THR A 51 -2.94 10.47 13.76
CA THR A 51 -4.33 10.69 14.07
C THR A 51 -4.45 12.13 14.56
N SER A 52 -4.99 12.99 13.72
CA SER A 52 -5.34 14.39 13.97
C SER A 52 -4.31 15.44 13.49
N PRO A 53 -4.76 16.48 12.76
CA PRO A 53 -3.97 17.70 12.49
C PRO A 53 -3.60 18.47 13.77
N CYS A 54 -4.04 18.00 14.94
CA CYS A 54 -3.72 18.53 16.26
C CYS A 54 -2.57 17.81 16.98
N ASP A 55 -1.94 16.80 16.39
CA ASP A 55 -0.85 16.04 17.02
C ASP A 55 0.46 16.85 17.12
N GLN A 56 0.63 17.87 16.28
CA GLN A 56 1.90 18.62 16.20
C GLN A 56 2.06 19.77 17.20
N SER A 57 1.13 19.97 18.16
CA SER A 57 1.30 20.97 19.24
C SER A 57 1.69 22.38 18.75
N ASP A 58 1.19 22.79 17.57
CA ASP A 58 1.41 24.13 16.99
C ASP A 58 0.73 25.27 17.79
N CYS A 59 -0.06 24.93 18.81
CA CYS A 59 -0.81 25.87 19.63
C CYS A 59 0.04 26.40 20.82
N GLN A 60 0.33 27.70 20.83
CA GLN A 60 1.04 28.39 21.92
C GLN A 60 0.06 28.96 22.97
N ASN A 61 0.56 29.28 24.17
CA ASN A 61 -0.18 29.97 25.24
C ASN A 61 -1.47 29.24 25.70
N SER A 62 -1.35 27.94 25.98
CA SER A 62 -2.46 27.11 26.51
C SER A 62 -3.66 26.97 25.57
N ALA A 63 -3.50 27.24 24.27
CA ALA A 63 -4.56 27.04 23.29
C ALA A 63 -4.78 25.54 23.01
N GLN A 64 -6.06 25.14 22.88
CA GLN A 64 -6.46 23.79 22.52
C GLN A 64 -6.72 23.69 21.02
N CYS A 65 -6.10 22.73 20.35
CA CYS A 65 -6.37 22.45 18.96
C CYS A 65 -7.71 21.69 18.81
N LEU A 66 -8.53 22.12 17.84
CA LEU A 66 -9.81 21.50 17.52
C LEU A 66 -9.87 21.16 16.03
N VAL A 67 -10.20 19.91 15.72
CA VAL A 67 -10.46 19.47 14.34
C VAL A 67 -11.85 19.93 13.92
N VAL A 68 -11.93 20.81 12.93
CA VAL A 68 -13.19 21.19 12.29
C VAL A 68 -13.38 20.38 11.01
N ALA A 69 -14.55 19.76 10.84
CA ALA A 69 -14.89 19.01 9.64
C ALA A 69 -15.81 19.85 8.75
N GLY A 70 -15.31 20.27 7.58
CA GLY A 70 -16.11 20.80 6.47
C GLY A 70 -16.11 22.33 6.34
N GLU A 71 -15.63 22.78 5.18
CA GLU A 71 -16.29 23.85 4.41
C GLU A 71 -16.90 23.20 3.16
#